data_AF-A0A853JBP4-F1
#
_entry.id   AF-A0A853JBP4-F1
#
_cell.length_a   1.000
_cell.length_b   1.000
_cell.length_c   1.000
_cell.angle_alpha   90.00
_cell.angle_beta   90.00
_cell.angle_gamma   90.00
#
_symmetry.space_group_name_H-M   'P 1'
#
loop_
_entity.id
_entity.type
_entity.pdbx_description
1 polymer ?
#
loop_
_entity_poly.entity_id
_entity_poly.type
_entity_poly.pdbx_seq_one_letter_code
_entity_poly.pdbx_strand_id
1 'polypeptide(L)'
;MTPGLRFAVALAATICIALPAAASDRLSGRYRPLGDGAAPSGEGGELRVEPIPGGGWRAWFQGQPLELARATPDQMAGLFPGVGESRGLECGLSAMFMLCRVEPGTHFPRDGFQSGSGYFSVLADAGLFELERIDGAEGDGTGR
;
A
#
# COMPACT_ATOMS: atom_id res chain seq x y z
N MET A 1 20.43 -59.20 -34.10
CA MET A 1 19.98 -57.82 -34.38
C MET A 1 18.54 -57.67 -33.92
N THR A 2 18.19 -56.49 -33.39
CA THR A 2 16.86 -56.02 -32.91
C THR A 2 16.36 -56.54 -31.55
N PRO A 3 15.64 -55.72 -30.75
CA PRO A 3 16.19 -54.60 -29.98
C PRO A 3 15.74 -54.61 -28.49
N GLY A 4 16.33 -53.71 -27.70
CA GLY A 4 16.16 -53.61 -26.26
C GLY A 4 14.81 -53.08 -25.77
N LEU A 5 14.39 -53.61 -24.62
CA LEU A 5 13.24 -53.19 -23.85
C LEU A 5 13.62 -51.95 -23.04
N ARG A 6 13.16 -50.78 -23.49
CA ARG A 6 13.38 -49.50 -22.81
C ARG A 6 12.33 -49.33 -21.71
N PHE A 7 12.79 -49.25 -20.46
CA PHE A 7 12.00 -48.80 -19.31
C PHE A 7 11.56 -47.34 -19.53
N ALA A 8 10.26 -47.11 -19.69
CA ALA A 8 9.68 -45.78 -19.69
C ALA A 8 9.29 -45.41 -18.25
N VAL A 9 10.16 -44.66 -17.57
CA VAL A 9 9.79 -43.95 -16.34
C VAL A 9 9.21 -42.61 -16.76
N ALA A 10 7.88 -42.48 -16.72
CA ALA A 10 7.20 -41.22 -16.92
C ALA A 10 7.30 -40.39 -15.63
N LEU A 11 8.26 -39.45 -15.60
CA LEU A 11 8.38 -38.45 -14.54
C LEU A 11 7.32 -37.35 -14.79
N ALA A 12 6.22 -37.39 -14.05
CA ALA A 12 5.23 -36.31 -14.05
C ALA A 12 5.80 -35.11 -13.26
N ALA A 13 6.36 -34.13 -13.98
CA ALA A 13 6.78 -32.86 -13.39
C ALA A 13 5.55 -31.97 -13.18
N THR A 14 5.03 -31.93 -11.95
CA THR A 14 4.02 -30.96 -11.52
C THR A 14 4.67 -29.58 -11.49
N ILE A 15 4.46 -28.79 -12.53
CA ILE A 15 4.88 -27.39 -12.58
C ILE A 15 3.94 -26.60 -11.66
N CYS A 16 4.37 -26.37 -10.42
CA CYS A 16 3.76 -25.35 -9.58
C CYS A 16 4.07 -23.98 -10.20
N ILE A 17 3.13 -23.44 -10.99
CA ILE A 17 3.17 -22.05 -11.40
C ILE A 17 2.92 -21.22 -10.14
N ALA A 18 3.99 -20.74 -9.50
CA ALA A 18 3.90 -19.71 -8.49
C ALA A 18 3.44 -18.43 -9.20
N LEU A 19 2.13 -18.20 -9.25
CA LEU A 19 1.60 -16.89 -9.60
C LEU A 19 2.18 -15.90 -8.57
N PRO A 20 2.78 -14.78 -9.00
CA PRO A 20 3.12 -13.73 -8.06
C PRO A 20 1.81 -13.34 -7.39
N ALA A 21 1.71 -13.54 -6.08
CA ALA A 21 0.62 -12.99 -5.31
C ALA A 21 0.59 -11.50 -5.63
N ALA A 22 -0.44 -11.04 -6.36
CA ALA A 22 -0.63 -9.63 -6.61
C ALA A 22 -0.60 -8.97 -5.25
N ALA A 23 0.37 -8.09 -5.02
CA ALA A 23 0.45 -7.32 -3.79
C ALA A 23 -0.92 -6.67 -3.63
N SER A 24 -1.69 -7.12 -2.64
CA SER A 24 -3.06 -6.70 -2.46
C SER A 24 -3.06 -5.17 -2.42
N ASP A 25 -3.92 -4.54 -3.18
CA ASP A 25 -4.04 -3.09 -3.15
C ASP A 25 -4.49 -2.64 -1.76
N ARG A 26 -3.59 -2.01 -0.99
CA ARG A 26 -3.84 -1.60 0.40
C ARG A 26 -4.09 -0.11 0.54
N LEU A 27 -3.95 0.66 -0.54
CA LEU A 27 -4.04 2.13 -0.52
C LEU A 27 -5.27 2.68 -1.22
N SER A 28 -5.96 1.88 -2.03
CA SER A 28 -7.26 2.31 -2.54
C SER A 28 -8.30 2.37 -1.43
N GLY A 29 -9.13 3.40 -1.48
CA GLY A 29 -10.18 3.64 -0.52
C GLY A 29 -10.52 5.12 -0.38
N ARG A 30 -11.27 5.45 0.67
CA ARG A 30 -11.59 6.83 1.05
C ARG A 30 -11.00 7.12 2.42
N TYR A 31 -10.44 8.31 2.59
CA TYR A 31 -9.73 8.70 3.79
C TYR A 31 -10.17 10.07 4.32
N ARG A 32 -10.18 10.24 5.64
CA ARG A 32 -10.33 11.53 6.34
C ARG A 32 -9.18 11.73 7.33
N PRO A 33 -8.82 12.95 7.76
CA PRO A 33 -7.81 13.12 8.80
C PRO A 33 -8.36 12.68 10.15
N LEU A 34 -7.45 12.19 10.98
CA LEU A 34 -7.69 12.03 12.40
C LEU A 34 -7.19 13.27 13.15
N GLY A 35 -8.11 13.93 13.87
CA GLY A 35 -7.85 15.14 14.65
C GLY A 35 -8.00 16.45 13.88
N ASP A 36 -7.54 17.55 14.49
CA ASP A 36 -7.65 18.91 13.93
C ASP A 36 -6.58 19.22 12.85
N GLY A 37 -5.77 18.24 12.46
CA GLY A 37 -4.75 18.38 11.42
C GLY A 37 -5.36 18.35 10.02
N ALA A 38 -5.13 19.37 9.20
CA ALA A 38 -5.49 19.32 7.78
C ALA A 38 -4.40 18.54 7.00
N ALA A 39 -4.68 17.63 6.05
CA ALA A 39 -5.74 17.66 5.05
C ALA A 39 -6.18 16.27 4.54
N PRO A 40 -7.34 16.24 3.86
CA PRO A 40 -7.46 15.51 2.60
C PRO A 40 -8.40 16.29 1.68
N SER A 41 -7.88 16.97 0.67
CA SER A 41 -8.62 18.08 0.08
C SER A 41 -9.54 17.71 -1.09
N GLY A 42 -10.12 16.51 -1.12
CA GLY A 42 -11.22 16.21 -2.05
C GLY A 42 -12.53 16.85 -1.63
N GLU A 43 -13.57 16.67 -2.45
CA GLU A 43 -14.92 17.17 -2.14
C GLU A 43 -15.39 16.63 -0.77
N GLY A 44 -15.86 17.50 0.12
CA GLY A 44 -16.28 17.11 1.46
C GLY A 44 -15.16 16.87 2.48
N GLY A 45 -13.89 17.13 2.14
CA GLY A 45 -12.76 16.92 3.05
C GLY A 45 -12.32 15.46 3.14
N GLU A 46 -12.58 14.69 2.08
CA GLU A 46 -12.17 13.30 1.94
C GLU A 46 -11.10 13.15 0.84
N LEU A 47 -10.21 12.17 0.98
CA LEU A 47 -9.27 11.76 -0.06
C LEU A 47 -9.76 10.45 -0.64
N ARG A 48 -10.15 10.47 -1.92
CA ARG A 48 -10.46 9.25 -2.67
C ARG A 48 -9.20 8.76 -3.37
N VAL A 49 -8.97 7.45 -3.33
CA VAL A 49 -7.85 6.78 -3.97
C VAL A 49 -8.33 5.52 -4.67
N GLU A 50 -7.93 5.35 -5.92
CA GLU A 50 -8.29 4.21 -6.77
C GLU A 50 -7.04 3.64 -7.45
N PRO A 51 -6.98 2.33 -7.74
CA PRO A 51 -5.84 1.76 -8.45
C PRO A 51 -5.88 2.16 -9.93
N ILE A 52 -4.72 2.32 -10.56
CA ILE A 52 -4.64 2.57 -12.01
C ILE A 52 -4.15 1.34 -12.77
N PRO A 53 -4.62 1.13 -14.03
CA PRO A 53 -4.07 0.10 -14.89
C PRO A 53 -2.56 0.30 -15.11
N GLY A 54 -1.77 -0.75 -14.92
CA GLY A 54 -0.31 -0.68 -14.99
C GLY A 54 0.40 -0.45 -13.65
N GLY A 55 -0.36 -0.22 -12.57
CA GLY A 55 0.15 -0.14 -11.20
C GLY A 55 0.24 1.28 -10.65
N GLY A 56 0.26 1.40 -9.32
CA GLY A 56 0.12 2.68 -8.64
C GLY A 56 -1.34 3.06 -8.41
N TRP A 57 -1.59 4.33 -8.11
CA TRP A 57 -2.92 4.82 -7.76
C TRP A 57 -3.22 6.20 -8.35
N ARG A 58 -4.50 6.53 -8.41
CA ARG A 58 -5.00 7.88 -8.66
C ARG A 58 -5.69 8.36 -7.40
N ALA A 59 -5.30 9.53 -6.92
CA ALA A 59 -5.91 10.19 -5.78
C ALA A 59 -6.60 11.49 -6.21
N TRP A 60 -7.72 11.84 -5.58
CA TRP A 60 -8.40 13.11 -5.81
C TRP A 60 -8.07 14.10 -4.70
N PHE A 61 -7.07 14.93 -4.94
CA PHE A 61 -6.56 15.93 -4.01
C PHE A 61 -6.91 17.33 -4.54
N GLN A 62 -7.54 18.19 -3.72
CA GLN A 62 -8.08 19.49 -4.16
C GLN A 62 -9.07 19.37 -5.34
N GLY A 63 -9.82 18.27 -5.39
CA GLY A 63 -10.70 17.92 -6.52
C GLY A 63 -9.95 17.58 -7.82
N GLN A 64 -8.62 17.61 -7.83
CA GLN A 64 -7.79 17.29 -8.99
C GLN A 64 -7.28 15.84 -8.89
N PRO A 65 -7.31 15.08 -10.00
CA PRO A 65 -6.71 13.76 -10.03
C PRO A 65 -5.17 13.88 -10.05
N LEU A 66 -4.50 13.20 -9.13
CA LEU A 66 -3.05 13.08 -9.05
C LEU A 66 -2.64 11.61 -9.10
N GLU A 67 -1.60 11.31 -9.87
CA GLU A 67 -1.03 9.96 -9.89
C GLU A 67 -0.07 9.76 -8.73
N LEU A 68 -0.21 8.62 -8.06
CA LEU A 68 0.64 8.14 -6.99
C LEU A 68 1.44 6.96 -7.50
N ALA A 69 2.75 7.15 -7.66
CA ALA A 69 3.68 6.09 -7.96
C ALA A 69 3.96 5.27 -6.70
N ARG A 70 4.13 3.96 -6.84
CA ARG A 70 4.57 3.11 -5.72
C ARG A 70 5.99 3.49 -5.30
N ALA A 71 6.18 3.71 -4.00
CA ALA A 71 7.51 3.97 -3.45
C ALA A 71 8.38 2.72 -3.52
N THR A 72 9.64 2.90 -3.92
CA THR A 72 10.63 1.82 -3.90
C THR A 72 11.15 1.58 -2.47
N PRO A 73 11.67 0.38 -2.16
CA PRO A 73 12.26 0.11 -0.85
C PRO A 73 13.35 1.11 -0.45
N ASP A 74 14.19 1.54 -1.40
CA ASP A 74 15.24 2.54 -1.15
C ASP A 74 14.67 3.92 -0.81
N GLN A 75 13.62 4.35 -1.52
CA GLN A 75 12.91 5.60 -1.19
C GLN A 75 12.32 5.52 0.22
N MET A 76 11.73 4.39 0.57
CA MET A 76 11.14 4.16 1.88
C MET A 76 12.17 4.15 3.01
N ALA A 77 13.33 3.51 2.78
CA ALA A 77 14.43 3.50 3.74
C ALA A 77 15.00 4.90 3.99
N GLY A 78 15.05 5.75 2.96
CA GLY A 78 15.49 7.14 3.09
C GLY A 78 14.47 8.05 3.79
N LEU A 79 13.18 7.85 3.51
CA LEU A 79 12.10 8.67 4.08
C LEU A 79 11.78 8.31 5.53
N PHE A 80 11.73 7.02 5.85
CA PHE A 80 11.33 6.50 7.16
C PHE A 80 12.42 5.61 7.76
N PRO A 81 13.59 6.17 8.11
CA PRO A 81 14.70 5.40 8.64
C PRO A 81 14.30 4.72 9.95
N GLY A 82 14.52 3.41 10.03
CA GLY A 82 14.23 2.60 11.22
C GLY A 82 12.79 2.10 11.35
N VAL A 83 11.90 2.41 10.41
CA VAL A 83 10.51 1.90 10.39
C VAL A 83 10.38 0.60 9.58
N GLY A 84 11.17 0.47 8.51
CA GLY A 84 11.40 -0.77 7.76
C GLY A 84 10.17 -1.36 7.03
N GLU A 85 10.43 -2.17 5.99
CA GLU A 85 9.39 -2.94 5.28
C GLU A 85 8.71 -3.99 6.17
N SER A 86 9.36 -4.40 7.26
CA SER A 86 8.88 -5.44 8.19
C SER A 86 7.61 -5.06 8.97
N ARG A 87 7.19 -3.79 8.91
CA ARG A 87 5.91 -3.29 9.45
C ARG A 87 4.82 -3.16 8.38
N GLY A 88 5.06 -3.75 7.21
CA GLY A 88 4.21 -3.67 6.03
C GLY A 88 4.04 -2.25 5.51
N LEU A 89 5.09 -1.43 5.64
CA LEU A 89 5.10 -0.05 5.18
C LEU A 89 4.99 -0.01 3.65
N GLU A 90 3.92 0.60 3.15
CA GLU A 90 3.62 0.74 1.72
C GLU A 90 3.15 2.16 1.45
N CYS A 91 3.73 2.84 0.45
CA CYS A 91 3.33 4.21 0.12
C CYS A 91 3.15 4.44 -1.37
N GLY A 92 2.19 5.31 -1.69
CA GLY A 92 2.02 5.96 -2.98
C GLY A 92 2.50 7.41 -2.89
N LEU A 93 3.35 7.84 -3.82
CA LEU A 93 3.98 9.16 -3.83
C LEU A 93 3.61 9.97 -5.07
N SER A 94 3.36 11.26 -4.86
CA SER A 94 3.29 12.28 -5.92
C SER A 94 4.26 13.41 -5.61
N ALA A 95 4.31 14.42 -6.50
CA ALA A 95 5.01 15.66 -6.23
C ALA A 95 4.36 16.51 -5.11
N MET A 96 3.10 16.25 -4.74
CA MET A 96 2.34 17.10 -3.80
C MET A 96 2.22 16.48 -2.41
N PHE A 97 2.03 15.17 -2.36
CA PHE A 97 1.87 14.46 -1.10
C PHE A 97 2.19 12.97 -1.28
N MET A 98 2.34 12.29 -0.14
CA MET A 98 2.48 10.85 -0.03
C MET A 98 1.33 10.28 0.79
N LEU A 99 0.79 9.14 0.38
CA LEU A 99 -0.14 8.34 1.19
C LEU A 99 0.53 7.03 1.56
N CYS A 100 0.48 6.67 2.84
CA CYS A 100 1.15 5.51 3.39
C CYS A 100 0.22 4.63 4.22
N ARG A 101 0.52 3.33 4.20
CA ARG A 101 -0.07 2.30 5.04
C ARG A 101 1.03 1.61 5.85
N VAL A 102 0.75 1.35 7.12
CA VAL A 102 1.59 0.59 8.06
C VAL A 102 0.75 -0.30 8.96
N GLU A 103 1.41 -1.15 9.74
CA GLU A 103 0.78 -1.74 10.92
C GLU A 103 0.34 -0.65 11.92
N PRO A 104 -0.91 -0.71 12.42
CA PRO A 104 -1.35 0.11 13.54
C PRO A 104 -0.39 0.01 14.75
N GLY A 105 -0.16 1.14 15.41
CA GLY A 105 0.79 1.30 16.50
C GLY A 105 2.24 1.55 16.08
N THR A 106 2.54 1.56 14.77
CA THR A 106 3.90 1.82 14.28
C THR A 106 4.38 3.21 14.67
N HIS A 107 5.57 3.27 15.30
CA HIS A 107 6.21 4.50 15.75
C HIS A 107 7.30 4.94 14.78
N PHE A 108 7.29 6.23 14.45
CA PHE A 108 8.20 6.94 13.56
C PHE A 108 9.08 7.87 14.41
N PRO A 109 10.23 7.39 14.90
CA PRO A 109 10.97 8.05 15.97
C PRO A 109 11.57 9.40 15.56
N ARG A 110 11.89 9.57 14.28
CA ARG A 110 12.42 10.83 13.74
C ARG A 110 11.39 11.95 13.84
N ASP A 111 10.12 11.62 13.59
CA ASP A 111 9.01 12.56 13.49
C ASP A 111 8.22 12.65 14.80
N GLY A 112 8.51 11.79 15.78
CA GLY A 112 7.75 11.68 17.03
C GLY A 112 6.29 11.25 16.79
N PHE A 113 6.03 10.58 15.67
CA PHE A 113 4.70 10.23 15.19
C PHE A 113 4.41 8.75 15.46
N GLN A 114 3.17 8.42 15.81
CA GLN A 114 2.70 7.05 15.94
C GLN A 114 1.39 6.90 15.18
N SER A 115 1.35 5.99 14.20
CA SER A 115 0.13 5.75 13.45
C SER A 115 -0.76 4.76 14.19
N GLY A 116 -1.90 5.20 14.70
CA GLY A 116 -2.86 4.38 15.43
C GLY A 116 -3.86 3.65 14.52
N SER A 117 -4.22 4.26 13.40
CA SER A 117 -5.10 3.73 12.36
C SER A 117 -4.39 2.83 11.35
N GLY A 118 -3.06 3.01 11.20
CA GLY A 118 -2.26 2.38 10.17
C GLY A 118 -2.26 3.11 8.82
N TYR A 119 -2.86 4.29 8.71
CA TYR A 119 -2.81 5.12 7.51
C TYR A 119 -2.38 6.55 7.84
N PHE A 120 -1.53 7.12 7.00
CA PHE A 120 -1.07 8.49 7.19
C PHE A 120 -0.67 9.12 5.86
N SER A 121 -0.65 10.45 5.84
CA SER A 121 -0.17 11.24 4.70
C SER A 121 1.05 12.05 5.10
N VAL A 122 1.93 12.31 4.13
CA VAL A 122 3.01 13.28 4.25
C VAL A 122 2.77 14.41 3.27
N LEU A 123 2.68 15.64 3.77
CA LEU A 123 2.63 16.86 2.98
C LEU A 123 3.97 17.58 3.09
N ALA A 124 4.52 18.03 1.96
CA ALA A 124 5.86 18.64 1.90
C ALA A 124 6.03 19.82 2.89
N ASP A 125 4.97 20.63 3.06
CA ASP A 125 5.01 21.84 3.90
C ASP A 125 4.42 21.65 5.30
N ALA A 126 3.79 20.51 5.58
CA ALA A 126 2.97 20.34 6.78
C ALA A 126 3.36 19.09 7.61
N GLY A 127 4.12 18.16 7.06
CA GLY A 127 4.62 16.98 7.78
C GLY A 127 3.66 15.78 7.72
N LEU A 128 3.72 14.93 8.75
CA LEU A 128 2.94 13.69 8.86
C LEU A 128 1.57 13.94 9.51
N PHE A 129 0.52 13.38 8.90
CA PHE A 129 -0.85 13.44 9.43
C PHE A 129 -1.49 12.07 9.40
N GLU A 130 -2.11 11.71 10.51
CA GLU A 130 -2.86 10.46 10.63
C GLU A 130 -4.16 10.53 9.81
N LEU A 131 -4.49 9.45 9.12
CA LEU A 131 -5.69 9.32 8.31
C LEU A 131 -6.53 8.13 8.77
N GLU A 132 -7.84 8.27 8.78
CA GLU A 132 -8.76 7.14 8.94
C GLU A 132 -9.35 6.75 7.60
N ARG A 133 -9.36 5.44 7.31
CA ARG A 133 -10.06 4.88 6.14
C ARG A 133 -11.56 4.74 6.46
N ILE A 134 -12.43 5.30 5.63
CA ILE A 134 -13.88 5.46 5.90
C ILE A 134 -14.81 4.66 4.97
N ASP A 135 -14.27 3.94 3.99
CA ASP A 135 -15.04 3.07 3.09
C ASP A 135 -15.23 1.63 3.60
N GLY A 136 -14.75 1.32 4.82
CA GLY A 136 -15.02 0.07 5.51
C GLY A 136 -14.06 -1.07 5.13
N ALA A 137 -13.73 -1.89 6.13
CA ALA A 137 -12.81 -3.01 6.03
C ALA A 137 -13.34 -4.13 5.11
N GLU A 138 -12.80 -4.27 3.89
CA GLU A 138 -12.77 -5.57 3.23
C GLU A 138 -11.70 -6.44 3.92
N GLY A 139 -12.10 -7.10 4.99
CA GLY A 139 -11.19 -7.93 5.76
C GLY A 139 -11.75 -8.60 7.00
N ASP A 140 -13.03 -8.96 7.06
CA ASP A 140 -13.45 -10.08 7.94
C ASP A 140 -14.75 -10.73 7.43
N GLY A 141 -14.61 -11.47 6.34
CA GLY A 141 -15.57 -12.52 5.98
C GLY A 141 -15.36 -13.74 6.88
N THR A 142 -15.63 -13.61 8.18
CA THR A 142 -15.83 -14.79 9.04
C THR A 142 -17.31 -15.16 8.97
N GLY A 143 -17.57 -16.24 8.25
CA GLY A 143 -18.89 -16.86 8.15
C GLY A 143 -19.50 -17.13 9.54
N ARG A 144 -20.80 -16.89 9.62
CA ARG A 144 -21.70 -17.57 10.56
C ARG A 144 -22.69 -18.39 9.77
#